data_AF-A0A8T5S0A8-F1
#
_entry.id   AF-A0A8T5S0A8-F1
#
_cell.length_a   1.000
_cell.length_b   1.000
_cell.length_c   1.000
_cell.angle_alpha   90.00
_cell.angle_beta   90.00
_cell.angle_gamma   90.00
#
_symmetry.space_group_name_H-M   'P 1'
#
loop_
_entity.id
_entity.type
_entity.pdbx_description
1 polymer ?
#
loop_
_entity_poly.entity_id
_entity_poly.type
_entity_poly.pdbx_seq_one_letter_code
_entity_poly.pdbx_strand_id
1 'polypeptide(L)'
;EVNIEMRGMVRCGDLIITEATVNKIEEKRVFLNIEQRTITNIDIKDKNGNTVKQFEAGERGYITEKDIERGLVKTKEIPEGILTYRERIATPGTAIIELFE
;
A
#
# COMPACT_ATOMS: atom_id res chain seq x y z
N GLU A 1 9.07 22.01 2.01
CA GLU A 1 9.70 21.22 0.92
C GLU A 1 9.10 19.83 0.92
N VAL A 2 8.88 19.20 -0.24
CA VAL A 2 8.37 17.83 -0.34
C VAL A 2 9.17 17.09 -1.42
N ASN A 3 9.71 15.93 -1.07
CA ASN A 3 10.41 15.05 -2.00
C ASN A 3 9.71 13.69 -2.01
N ILE A 4 9.47 13.16 -3.20
CA ILE A 4 8.72 11.93 -3.39
C ILE A 4 9.40 11.08 -4.47
N GLU A 5 9.48 9.76 -4.23
CA GLU A 5 9.96 8.79 -5.21
C GLU A 5 8.83 7.85 -5.62
N MET A 6 8.44 7.84 -6.91
CA MET A 6 7.40 6.96 -7.41
C MET A 6 7.98 5.58 -7.75
N ARG A 7 7.84 4.60 -6.83
CA ARG A 7 8.38 3.25 -6.98
C ARG A 7 7.36 2.22 -7.47
N GLY A 8 6.07 2.47 -7.28
CA GLY A 8 5.01 1.54 -7.62
C GLY A 8 3.80 2.23 -8.23
N MET A 9 3.18 1.57 -9.21
CA MET A 9 1.88 1.98 -9.73
C MET A 9 0.80 1.92 -8.65
N VAL A 10 0.01 2.98 -8.55
CA VAL A 10 -1.25 3.03 -7.82
C VAL A 10 -2.37 2.82 -8.83
N ARG A 11 -3.35 1.97 -8.52
CA ARG A 11 -4.48 1.67 -9.42
C ARG A 11 -5.79 2.16 -8.83
N CYS A 12 -6.77 2.39 -9.70
CA CYS A 12 -8.14 2.68 -9.27
C CYS A 12 -8.66 1.53 -8.42
N GLY A 13 -9.26 1.86 -7.27
CA GLY A 13 -9.75 0.87 -6.31
C GLY A 13 -8.70 0.37 -5.31
N ASP A 14 -7.42 0.75 -5.45
CA ASP A 14 -6.42 0.50 -4.40
C ASP A 14 -6.74 1.36 -3.17
N LEU A 15 -6.56 0.79 -1.99
CA LEU A 15 -6.49 1.56 -0.76
C LEU A 15 -5.06 2.10 -0.59
N ILE A 16 -4.93 3.42 -0.46
CA ILE A 16 -3.65 4.08 -0.19
C ILE A 16 -3.59 4.42 1.30
N ILE A 17 -2.58 3.89 1.97
CA ILE A 17 -2.26 4.24 3.36
C ILE A 17 -1.05 5.17 3.32
N THR A 18 -1.23 6.41 3.77
CA THR A 18 -0.14 7.38 3.91
C THR A 18 0.22 7.49 5.38
N GLU A 19 1.48 7.21 5.69
CA GLU A 19 2.04 7.34 7.03
C GLU A 19 3.10 8.44 7.00
N ALA A 20 3.02 9.39 7.93
CA ALA A 20 3.99 10.46 8.10
C ALA A 20 4.56 10.39 9.51
N THR A 21 5.86 10.13 9.60
CA THR A 21 6.58 9.96 10.86
C THR A 21 7.50 11.15 11.07
N VAL A 22 7.38 11.81 12.22
CA VAL A 22 8.29 12.88 12.62
C VAL A 22 9.68 12.29 12.84
N ASN A 23 10.63 12.72 12.02
CA ASN A 23 12.03 12.33 12.13
C ASN A 23 12.76 13.24 13.10
N LYS A 24 12.63 14.56 12.93
CA LYS A 24 13.20 15.57 13.84
C LYS A 24 12.43 16.88 13.77
N ILE A 25 12.63 17.72 14.78
CA ILE A 25 12.11 19.09 14.85
C ILE A 25 13.28 20.02 15.14
N GLU A 26 13.46 21.06 14.31
CA GLU A 26 14.49 22.09 14.49
C GLU A 26 13.82 23.46 14.40
N GLU A 27 13.80 24.19 15.53
CA GLU A 27 13.11 25.47 15.67
C GLU A 27 11.63 25.37 15.21
N LYS A 28 11.29 26.03 14.09
CA LYS A 28 9.95 26.04 13.49
C LYS A 28 9.75 24.98 12.40
N ARG A 29 10.76 24.15 12.14
CA ARG A 29 10.76 23.16 11.05
C ARG A 29 10.56 21.75 11.57
N VAL A 30 9.54 21.06 11.05
CA VAL A 30 9.25 19.65 11.32
C VAL A 30 9.64 18.84 10.09
N PHE A 31 10.56 17.90 10.28
CA PHE A 31 11.05 16.99 9.25
C PHE A 31 10.30 15.67 9.35
N LEU A 32 9.67 15.26 8.26
CA LEU A 32 8.81 14.10 8.16
C LEU A 32 9.41 13.10 7.19
N ASN A 33 9.41 11.83 7.57
CA ASN A 33 9.51 10.70 6.65
C ASN A 33 8.09 10.30 6.26
N ILE A 34 7.83 10.14 4.97
CA ILE A 34 6.51 9.78 4.44
C ILE A 34 6.62 8.43 3.76
N GLU A 35 5.72 7.51 4.07
CA GLU A 35 5.55 6.27 3.35
C GLU A 35 4.11 6.11 2.86
N GLN A 36 3.93 5.96 1.55
CA GLN A 36 2.65 5.57 0.99
C GLN A 36 2.68 4.10 0.57
N ARG A 37 1.82 3.32 1.21
CA ARG A 37 1.58 1.91 0.92
C ARG A 37 0.27 1.75 0.15
N THR A 38 0.29 0.91 -0.88
CA THR A 38 -0.91 0.53 -1.63
C THR A 38 -1.34 -0.88 -1.26
N ILE A 39 -2.62 -1.06 -0.98
CA ILE A 39 -3.27 -2.36 -0.84
C ILE A 39 -4.17 -2.59 -2.06
N THR A 40 -3.79 -3.58 -2.88
CA THR A 40 -4.53 -4.01 -4.07
C THR A 40 -5.21 -5.35 -3.77
N ASN A 41 -6.54 -5.40 -3.72
CA ASN A 41 -7.27 -6.65 -3.53
C ASN A 41 -7.24 -7.51 -4.80
N ILE A 42 -7.10 -8.83 -4.64
CA ILE A 42 -6.93 -9.78 -5.76
C ILE A 42 -8.14 -10.70 -5.87
N ASP A 43 -8.43 -11.46 -4.81
CA ASP A 43 -9.56 -12.38 -4.74
C ASP A 43 -10.02 -12.60 -3.28
N ILE A 44 -11.23 -13.14 -3.13
CA ILE A 44 -11.72 -13.71 -1.87
C ILE A 44 -12.06 -15.18 -2.14
N LYS A 45 -11.51 -16.08 -1.32
CA LYS A 45 -11.82 -17.51 -1.37
C LYS A 45 -12.54 -17.97 -0.11
N ASP A 46 -13.46 -18.91 -0.26
CA ASP A 46 -14.06 -19.59 0.89
C ASP A 46 -13.05 -20.56 1.55
N LYS A 47 -13.44 -21.19 2.65
CA LYS A 47 -12.60 -22.16 3.38
C LYS A 47 -12.28 -23.43 2.56
N ASN A 48 -13.05 -23.72 1.52
CA ASN A 48 -12.85 -24.85 0.63
C ASN A 48 -11.98 -24.48 -0.58
N GLY A 49 -11.53 -23.22 -0.69
CA GLY A 49 -10.72 -22.72 -1.79
C GLY A 49 -11.51 -22.25 -3.02
N ASN A 50 -12.85 -22.22 -2.95
CA ASN A 50 -13.67 -21.71 -4.04
C ASN A 50 -13.61 -20.19 -4.08
N THR A 51 -13.52 -19.60 -5.28
CA THR A 51 -13.53 -18.15 -5.44
C THR A 51 -14.92 -17.59 -5.20
N VAL A 52 -15.06 -16.79 -4.14
CA VAL A 52 -16.30 -16.07 -3.80
C VAL A 52 -16.39 -14.76 -4.58
N LYS A 53 -15.24 -14.09 -4.76
CA LYS A 53 -15.16 -12.83 -5.48
C LYS A 53 -13.79 -12.67 -6.12
N GLN A 54 -13.78 -12.25 -7.39
CA GLN A 54 -12.57 -11.81 -8.09
C GLN A 54 -12.56 -10.28 -8.18
N PHE A 55 -11.40 -9.65 -8.00
CA PHE A 55 -11.21 -8.22 -8.27
C PHE A 55 -10.44 -8.03 -9.58
N GLU A 56 -10.47 -6.81 -10.14
CA GLU A 56 -9.79 -6.48 -11.40
C GLU A 56 -8.33 -6.93 -11.41
N ALA A 57 -7.62 -6.79 -10.28
CA ALA A 57 -6.22 -7.18 -10.20
C ALA A 57 -6.00 -8.68 -10.36
N GLY A 58 -6.93 -9.50 -9.87
CA GLY A 58 -6.94 -10.93 -10.10
C GLY A 58 -7.37 -11.28 -11.52
N GLU A 59 -8.37 -10.59 -12.08
CA GLU A 59 -8.86 -10.83 -13.46
C GLU A 59 -7.81 -10.50 -14.52
N ARG A 60 -7.06 -9.41 -14.32
CA ARG A 60 -6.06 -8.90 -15.28
C ARG A 60 -4.64 -9.36 -15.00
N GLY A 61 -4.42 -10.23 -14.00
CA GLY A 61 -3.10 -10.76 -13.69
C GLY A 61 -2.09 -9.70 -13.26
N TYR A 62 -2.51 -8.74 -12.42
CA TYR A 62 -1.65 -7.63 -11.97
C TYR A 62 -0.54 -8.01 -10.99
N ILE A 63 -0.54 -9.26 -10.54
CA ILE A 63 0.42 -9.84 -9.61
C ILE A 63 1.46 -10.61 -10.40
N THR A 64 2.72 -10.26 -10.19
CA THR A 64 3.85 -10.90 -10.85
C THR A 64 4.49 -11.95 -9.93
N GLU A 65 5.24 -12.89 -10.50
CA GLU A 65 6.06 -13.84 -9.71
C GLU A 65 6.99 -13.10 -8.75
N LYS A 66 7.58 -11.97 -9.20
CA LYS A 66 8.42 -11.10 -8.37
C LYS A 66 7.67 -10.51 -7.16
N ASP A 67 6.37 -10.22 -7.29
CA ASP A 67 5.58 -9.73 -6.15
C ASP A 67 5.43 -10.85 -5.09
N ILE A 68 5.31 -12.10 -5.52
CA ILE A 68 5.21 -13.28 -4.64
C ILE A 68 6.57 -13.56 -3.98
N GLU A 69 7.66 -13.60 -4.76
CA GLU A 69 9.02 -13.81 -4.28
C GLU A 69 9.45 -12.77 -3.24
N ARG A 70 8.98 -11.52 -3.39
CA ARG A 70 9.25 -10.43 -2.45
C ARG A 70 8.31 -10.40 -1.23
N GLY A 71 7.39 -11.36 -1.11
CA GLY A 71 6.43 -11.44 -0.01
C GLY A 71 5.42 -10.28 0.02
N LEU A 72 5.14 -9.67 -1.13
CA LEU A 72 4.20 -8.54 -1.23
C LEU A 72 2.75 -9.01 -1.30
N VAL A 73 2.52 -10.28 -1.64
CA VAL A 73 1.19 -10.90 -1.65
C VAL A 73 0.91 -11.49 -0.27
N LYS A 74 -0.19 -11.05 0.32
CA LYS A 74 -0.62 -11.38 1.68
C LYS A 74 -2.05 -11.89 1.67
N THR A 75 -2.41 -12.58 2.75
CA THR A 75 -3.79 -13.02 2.99
C THR A 75 -4.28 -12.48 4.34
N LYS A 76 -5.60 -12.32 4.47
CA LYS A 76 -6.24 -12.04 5.76
C LYS A 76 -7.65 -12.65 5.80
N GLU A 77 -8.07 -13.10 6.97
CA GLU A 77 -9.45 -13.55 7.19
C GLU A 77 -10.40 -12.34 7.24
N ILE A 78 -11.53 -12.46 6.55
CA ILE A 78 -12.64 -11.50 6.52
C ILE A 78 -13.97 -12.28 6.65
N PRO A 79 -15.11 -11.62 6.97
CA PRO A 79 -16.39 -12.31 7.11
C PRO A 79 -16.77 -13.18 5.89
N GLU A 80 -16.41 -12.75 4.69
CA GLU A 80 -16.71 -13.43 3.43
C GLU A 80 -15.74 -14.59 3.09
N GLY A 81 -14.64 -14.76 3.83
CA GLY A 81 -13.62 -15.78 3.55
C GLY A 81 -12.19 -15.30 3.78
N ILE A 82 -11.26 -15.77 2.95
CA ILE A 82 -9.86 -15.37 2.96
C ILE A 82 -9.62 -14.40 1.80
N LEU A 83 -9.27 -13.16 2.12
CA LEU A 83 -8.89 -12.15 1.14
C LEU A 83 -7.41 -12.30 0.78
N THR A 84 -7.09 -12.44 -0.50
CA THR A 84 -5.73 -12.26 -1.03
C THR A 84 -5.57 -10.83 -1.52
N TYR A 85 -4.50 -10.16 -1.12
CA TYR A 85 -4.18 -8.79 -1.53
C TYR A 85 -2.68 -8.61 -1.68
N ARG A 86 -2.26 -7.62 -2.47
CA ARG A 86 -0.86 -7.19 -2.53
C ARG A 86 -0.69 -5.91 -1.73
N GLU A 87 0.30 -5.88 -0.86
CA GLU A 87 0.74 -4.68 -0.14
C GLU A 87 2.17 -4.33 -0.56
N ARG A 88 2.40 -3.08 -0.94
CA ARG A 88 3.75 -2.56 -1.23
C ARG A 88 3.86 -1.07 -0.93
N ILE A 89 5.08 -0.63 -0.65
CA ILE A 89 5.40 0.81 -0.64
C ILE A 89 5.41 1.29 -2.09
N ALA A 90 4.47 2.14 -2.45
CA ALA A 90 4.38 2.74 -3.79
C ALA A 90 5.19 4.03 -3.87
N THR A 91 5.23 4.79 -2.78
CA THR A 91 5.71 6.17 -2.83
C THR A 91 6.31 6.60 -1.49
N PRO A 92 7.61 6.30 -1.23
CA PRO A 92 8.32 6.89 -0.10
C PRO A 92 8.71 8.34 -0.41
N GLY A 93 8.87 9.13 0.64
CA GLY A 93 9.23 10.54 0.52
C GLY A 93 9.62 11.19 1.82
N THR A 94 9.91 12.48 1.75
CA THR A 94 10.16 13.34 2.90
C THR A 94 9.40 14.66 2.74
N ALA A 95 9.04 15.27 3.85
CA ALA A 95 8.49 16.61 3.87
C ALA A 95 9.10 17.44 4.99
N ILE A 96 9.25 18.73 4.73
CA ILE A 96 9.60 19.74 5.73
C ILE A 96 8.47 20.74 5.79
N ILE A 97 7.83 20.84 6.95
CA ILE A 97 6.78 21.80 7.26
C ILE A 97 7.38 22.87 8.16
N GLU A 98 7.15 24.14 7.82
CA GLU A 98 7.52 25.28 8.67
C GLU A 98 6.25 25.84 9.31
N LEU A 99 6.24 25.96 10.64
CA LEU A 99 5.11 26.47 11.39
C LEU A 99 5.16 28.01 11.42
N PHE A 100 4.05 28.66 11.07
CA PHE A 100 3.88 30.10 11.20
C PHE A 100 3.21 30.43 12.54
N GLU A 101 3.53 31.61 13.08
CA GLU A 101 2.88 32.18 14.27
C GLU A 101 1.47 32.67 13.96
#